data_AF-A0A1K1NCW2-F1
#
_entry.id   AF-A0A1K1NCW2-F1
#
_cell.length_a   1.000
_cell.length_b   1.000
_cell.length_c   1.000
_cell.angle_alpha   90.00
_cell.angle_beta   90.00
_cell.angle_gamma   90.00
#
_symmetry.space_group_name_H-M   'P 1'
#
loop_
_entity.id
_entity.type
_entity.pdbx_description
1 polymer ?
#
loop_
_entity_poly.entity_id
_entity_poly.type
_entity_poly.pdbx_seq_one_letter_code
_entity_poly.pdbx_strand_id
1 'polypeptide(L)'
;MTALDAAATRSMPYHLIDEAGRVRRPLLIIGRKSRSILCSDQDWNATDETLYQLSLPGMSESVDMEMTSDLSECAKNLDWQSEKFAMHGRLKWMRKSLP
;
A
#
# COMPACT_ATOMS: atom_id res chain seq x y z
N MET A 1 -9.05 -6.45 -17.41
CA MET A 1 -8.35 -7.73 -17.26
C MET A 1 -8.07 -8.26 -18.65
N THR A 2 -6.83 -8.64 -18.95
CA THR A 2 -6.40 -9.15 -20.26
C THR A 2 -6.24 -10.66 -20.16
N ALA A 3 -6.76 -11.41 -21.14
CA ALA A 3 -6.66 -12.87 -21.16
C ALA A 3 -5.58 -13.31 -22.16
N LEU A 4 -4.70 -14.22 -21.74
CA LEU A 4 -3.59 -14.75 -22.51
C LEU A 4 -3.61 -16.28 -22.46
N ASP A 5 -3.32 -16.94 -23.57
CA ASP A 5 -3.12 -18.38 -23.59
C ASP A 5 -1.77 -18.75 -22.97
N ALA A 6 -1.74 -19.76 -22.12
CA ALA A 6 -0.52 -20.22 -21.45
C ALA A 6 0.61 -20.60 -22.43
N ALA A 7 0.25 -21.04 -23.65
CA ALA A 7 1.21 -21.31 -24.70
C ALA A 7 1.91 -20.04 -25.21
N ALA A 8 1.19 -18.93 -25.33
CA ALA A 8 1.73 -17.63 -25.74
C ALA A 8 2.59 -16.99 -24.63
N THR A 9 2.22 -17.23 -23.37
CA THR A 9 2.95 -16.74 -22.18
C THR A 9 4.34 -17.35 -22.03
N ARG A 10 4.53 -18.60 -22.46
CA ARG A 10 5.75 -19.39 -22.18
C ARG A 10 7.04 -18.77 -22.70
N SER A 11 7.00 -18.01 -23.78
CA SER A 11 8.17 -17.39 -24.41
C SER A 11 8.56 -16.02 -23.82
N MET A 12 7.72 -15.43 -22.96
CA MET A 12 7.87 -14.04 -22.52
C MET A 12 7.62 -13.80 -21.01
N PRO A 13 8.17 -14.62 -20.09
CA PRO A 13 7.89 -14.49 -18.66
C PRO A 13 8.29 -13.12 -18.09
N TYR A 14 9.45 -12.57 -18.47
CA TYR A 14 9.93 -11.28 -17.96
C TYR A 14 9.06 -10.11 -18.43
N HIS A 15 8.68 -10.09 -19.70
CA HIS A 15 7.79 -9.05 -20.23
C HIS A 15 6.46 -9.01 -19.50
N LEU A 16 5.88 -10.18 -19.17
CA LEU A 16 4.59 -10.25 -18.48
C LEU A 16 4.67 -9.80 -17.03
N ILE A 17 5.81 -10.04 -16.36
CA ILE A 17 6.05 -9.50 -15.01
C ILE A 17 6.12 -7.97 -15.05
N ASP A 18 6.90 -7.41 -16.00
CA ASP A 18 7.01 -5.97 -16.18
C ASP A 18 5.67 -5.32 -16.57
N GLU A 19 4.91 -5.99 -17.45
CA GLU A 19 3.59 -5.54 -17.87
C GLU A 19 2.61 -5.53 -16.68
N ALA A 20 2.59 -6.59 -15.87
CA ALA A 20 1.75 -6.66 -14.67
C ALA A 20 2.06 -5.53 -13.69
N GLY A 21 3.34 -5.22 -13.47
CA GLY A 21 3.78 -4.09 -12.64
C GLY A 21 3.39 -2.72 -13.22
N ARG A 22 3.50 -2.54 -14.53
CA ARG A 22 3.28 -1.25 -15.19
C ARG A 22 1.80 -0.91 -15.39
N VAL A 23 1.00 -1.88 -15.81
CA VAL A 23 -0.41 -1.65 -16.17
C VAL A 23 -1.31 -1.60 -14.93
N ARG A 24 -0.83 -2.10 -13.78
CA ARG A 24 -1.59 -2.25 -12.54
C ARG A 24 -2.95 -2.90 -12.75
N ARG A 25 -2.96 -3.94 -13.57
CA ARG A 25 -4.15 -4.75 -13.85
C ARG A 25 -3.77 -6.22 -13.88
N PRO A 26 -4.61 -7.10 -13.32
CA PRO A 26 -4.37 -8.52 -13.38
C PRO A 26 -4.41 -9.03 -14.82
N LEU A 27 -3.48 -9.94 -15.13
CA LEU A 27 -3.41 -10.70 -16.36
C LEU A 27 -3.94 -12.11 -16.09
N LEU A 28 -4.91 -12.54 -16.88
CA LEU A 28 -5.48 -13.88 -16.79
C LEU A 28 -4.74 -14.80 -17.77
N ILE A 29 -4.15 -15.86 -17.25
CA ILE A 29 -3.47 -16.89 -18.04
C ILE A 29 -4.38 -18.12 -18.12
N ILE A 30 -4.70 -18.53 -19.34
CA ILE A 30 -5.61 -19.65 -19.63
C ILE A 30 -4.78 -20.85 -20.10
N GLY A 31 -4.70 -21.87 -19.26
CA GLY A 31 -4.13 -23.17 -19.61
C GLY A 31 -5.20 -24.15 -20.11
N ARG A 32 -4.75 -25.32 -20.57
CA ARG A 32 -5.64 -26.40 -21.03
C ARG A 32 -6.52 -26.99 -19.92
N LYS A 33 -6.02 -27.01 -18.68
CA LYS A 33 -6.68 -27.66 -17.53
C LYS A 33 -6.97 -26.70 -16.37
N SER A 34 -6.35 -25.53 -16.36
CA SER A 34 -6.41 -24.58 -15.25
C SER A 34 -6.26 -23.15 -15.75
N ARG A 35 -6.65 -22.19 -14.91
CA ARG A 35 -6.52 -20.76 -15.15
C ARG A 35 -5.79 -20.16 -13.95
N SER A 36 -4.94 -19.17 -14.19
CA SER A 36 -4.24 -18.45 -13.14
C SER A 36 -4.29 -16.95 -13.40
N ILE A 37 -4.15 -16.16 -12.34
CA ILE A 37 -4.03 -14.71 -12.41
C ILE A 37 -2.59 -14.36 -12.07
N LEU A 38 -1.97 -13.55 -12.91
CA LEU A 38 -0.72 -12.87 -12.62
C LEU A 38 -1.06 -11.42 -12.24
N CYS A 39 -0.58 -10.99 -11.07
CA CYS A 39 -0.69 -9.62 -10.58
C CYS A 39 0.66 -9.17 -10.05
N SER A 40 0.87 -7.85 -9.97
CA SER A 40 2.08 -7.31 -9.34
C SER A 40 2.03 -7.54 -7.82
N ASP A 41 3.20 -7.56 -7.18
CA ASP A 41 3.32 -7.66 -5.73
C ASP A 41 2.64 -6.47 -5.02
N GLN A 42 2.80 -5.26 -5.58
CA GLN A 42 2.19 -4.04 -5.08
C GLN A 42 0.66 -4.10 -5.13
N ASP A 43 0.09 -4.53 -6.25
CA ASP A 43 -1.37 -4.64 -6.38
C ASP A 43 -1.93 -5.76 -5.49
N TRP A 44 -1.18 -6.85 -5.31
CA TRP A 44 -1.55 -7.91 -4.38
C TRP A 44 -1.61 -7.39 -2.94
N ASN A 45 -0.55 -6.71 -2.49
CA ASN A 45 -0.48 -6.13 -1.15
C ASN A 45 -1.55 -5.06 -0.93
N ALA A 46 -1.82 -4.21 -1.92
CA ALA A 46 -2.88 -3.20 -1.83
C ALA A 46 -4.27 -3.84 -1.73
N THR A 47 -4.50 -4.95 -2.42
CA THR A 47 -5.75 -5.72 -2.31
C THR A 47 -5.90 -6.33 -0.92
N ASP A 48 -4.83 -6.95 -0.41
CA ASP A 48 -4.82 -7.56 0.93
C ASP A 48 -5.04 -6.52 2.04
N GLU A 49 -4.36 -5.37 1.94
CA GLU A 49 -4.57 -4.24 2.84
C GLU A 49 -6.02 -3.73 2.77
N THR A 50 -6.58 -3.56 1.58
CA THR A 50 -7.97 -3.11 1.41
C THR A 50 -8.94 -4.10 2.03
N LEU A 51 -8.75 -5.41 1.81
CA LEU A 51 -9.57 -6.46 2.43
C LEU A 51 -9.44 -6.44 3.96
N TYR A 52 -8.23 -6.21 4.48
CA TYR A 52 -8.00 -6.06 5.90
C TYR A 52 -8.75 -4.84 6.47
N GLN A 53 -8.65 -3.67 5.82
CA GLN A 53 -9.38 -2.47 6.25
C GLN A 53 -10.90 -2.71 6.28
N LEU A 54 -11.45 -3.32 5.24
CA LEU A 54 -12.89 -3.65 5.17
C LEU A 54 -13.32 -4.70 6.20
N SER A 55 -12.39 -5.53 6.69
CA SER A 55 -12.69 -6.50 7.75
C SER A 55 -12.83 -5.87 9.13
N LEU A 56 -12.31 -4.66 9.33
CA LEU A 56 -12.40 -3.93 10.59
C LEU A 56 -13.76 -3.21 10.69
N PRO A 57 -14.56 -3.48 11.73
CA PRO A 57 -15.87 -2.83 11.89
C PRO A 57 -15.75 -1.30 11.98
N GLY A 58 -16.54 -0.58 11.19
CA GLY A 58 -16.57 0.88 11.19
C GLY A 58 -15.41 1.56 10.45
N MET A 59 -14.51 0.80 9.82
CA MET A 59 -13.35 1.35 9.13
C MET A 59 -13.68 1.92 7.75
N SER A 60 -14.61 1.31 7.02
CA SER A 60 -15.11 1.88 5.77
C SER A 60 -15.76 3.25 5.99
N GLU A 61 -16.57 3.35 7.03
CA GLU A 61 -17.31 4.56 7.39
C GLU A 61 -16.39 5.68 7.86
N SER A 62 -15.32 5.33 8.61
CA SER A 62 -14.31 6.31 9.04
C SER A 62 -13.56 6.89 7.84
N VAL A 63 -13.20 6.07 6.86
CA VAL A 63 -12.55 6.51 5.62
C VAL A 63 -13.47 7.43 4.82
N ASP A 64 -14.74 7.08 4.64
CA ASP A 64 -15.69 7.92 3.90
C ASP A 64 -15.96 9.28 4.57
N MET A 65 -16.06 9.30 5.91
CA MET A 65 -16.16 10.54 6.68
C MET A 65 -14.91 11.41 6.53
N GLU A 66 -13.72 10.83 6.64
CA GLU A 66 -12.47 11.57 6.51
C GLU A 66 -12.24 12.07 5.08
N MET A 67 -12.65 11.32 4.04
CA MET A 67 -12.56 11.77 2.64
C MET A 67 -13.43 12.99 2.34
N THR A 68 -14.51 13.20 3.10
CA THR A 68 -15.41 14.35 2.94
C THR A 68 -15.06 15.52 3.84
N SER A 69 -14.14 15.33 4.79
CA SER A 69 -13.67 16.36 5.71
C SER A 69 -12.68 17.31 5.00
N ASP A 70 -12.62 18.57 5.45
CA ASP A 70 -11.71 19.56 4.88
C ASP A 70 -10.25 19.23 5.29
N LEU A 71 -9.30 19.35 4.34
CA LEU A 71 -7.88 19.09 4.60
C LEU A 71 -7.29 19.96 5.72
N SER A 72 -7.88 21.13 5.97
CA SER A 72 -7.51 22.01 7.09
C SER A 72 -7.80 21.39 8.46
N GLU A 73 -8.77 20.47 8.56
CA GLU A 73 -9.11 19.72 9.77
C GLU A 73 -8.15 18.53 10.01
N CYS A 74 -7.49 18.04 8.96
CA CYS A 74 -6.50 16.96 9.06
C CYS A 74 -5.19 17.42 9.73
N ALA A 75 -4.88 18.73 9.69
CA ALA A 75 -3.65 19.29 10.24
C ALA A 75 -3.73 19.40 11.77
N LYS A 76 -3.29 18.36 12.47
CA LYS A 76 -3.15 18.38 13.94
C LYS A 76 -1.78 18.94 14.33
N ASN A 77 -1.77 19.86 15.29
CA ASN A 77 -0.55 20.22 16.01
C ASN A 77 -0.14 19.03 16.88
N LEU A 78 0.79 18.23 16.38
CA LEU A 78 1.27 17.05 17.08
C LEU A 78 2.32 17.46 18.12
N ASP A 79 2.22 16.96 19.35
CA ASP A 79 3.14 17.31 20.43
C ASP A 79 4.62 17.06 20.09
N TRP A 80 4.91 16.03 19.28
CA TRP A 80 6.27 15.70 18.85
C TRP A 80 6.85 16.69 17.82
N GLN A 81 6.01 17.54 17.21
CA GLN A 81 6.44 18.67 16.39
C GLN A 81 6.68 19.94 17.21
N SER A 82 6.31 19.94 18.51
CA SER A 82 6.57 21.09 19.37
C SER A 82 8.05 21.24 19.70
N GLU A 83 8.53 22.48 19.76
CA GLU A 83 9.89 22.79 20.22
C GLU A 83 10.18 22.20 21.61
N LYS A 84 9.15 22.05 22.46
CA LYS A 84 9.28 21.44 23.79
C LYS A 84 9.73 19.97 23.72
N PHE A 85 9.25 19.21 22.74
CA PHE A 85 9.67 17.82 22.51
C PHE A 85 11.10 17.74 21.98
N ALA A 86 11.45 18.60 21.02
CA ALA A 86 12.82 18.71 20.49
C ALA A 86 13.82 19.11 21.59
N MET A 87 13.44 20.04 22.48
CA MET A 87 14.24 20.47 23.63
C MET A 87 14.38 19.36 24.68
N HIS A 88 13.32 18.61 24.98
CA HIS A 88 13.39 17.46 25.91
C HIS A 88 14.28 16.32 25.40
N GLY A 89 14.22 16.03 24.10
CA GLY A 89 15.13 15.05 23.47
C GLY A 89 16.59 15.52 23.51
N ARG A 90 16.84 16.80 23.21
CA ARG A 90 18.18 17.40 23.21
C ARG A 90 18.77 17.48 24.63
N LEU A 91 17.98 17.84 25.63
CA LEU A 91 18.39 17.85 27.04
C LEU A 91 18.68 16.45 27.59
N LYS A 92 17.88 15.44 27.21
CA LYS A 92 18.15 14.03 27.56
C LYS A 92 19.44 13.52 26.91
N TRP A 93 19.71 13.91 25.66
CA TRP A 93 20.94 13.55 24.96
C TRP A 93 22.17 14.22 25.60
N MET A 94 22.10 15.54 25.86
CA MET A 94 23.18 16.28 26.51
C MET A 94 23.53 15.72 27.90
N ARG A 95 22.55 15.34 28.74
CA ARG A 95 22.82 14.71 30.05
C ARG A 95 23.49 13.34 29.96
N LYS A 96 23.34 12.62 28.83
CA LYS A 96 23.93 11.30 28.60
C LYS A 96 25.33 11.37 27.99
N SER A 97 25.71 12.53 27.46
CA SER A 97 26.98 12.79 26.77
C SER A 97 27.98 13.57 27.62
N LEU A 98 27.60 14.01 28.83
CA LEU A 98 28.54 14.54 29.82
C LEU A 98 29.27 13.36 30.51
N PRO A 99 30.62 13.41 30.61
CA PRO A 99 31.43 12.33 31.20
C PRO A 99 31.18 12.14 32.70
#